data_AF-A0A6J6UEX2-F1
#
_entry.id   AF-A0A6J6UEX2-F1
#
_cell.length_a   1.000
_cell.length_b   1.000
_cell.length_c   1.000
_cell.angle_alpha   90.00
_cell.angle_beta   90.00
_cell.angle_gamma   90.00
#
_symmetry.space_group_name_H-M   'P 1'
#
loop_
_entity.id
_entity.type
_entity.pdbx_description
1 polymer ?
#
loop_
_entity_poly.entity_id
_entity_poly.type
_entity_poly.pdbx_seq_one_letter_code
_entity_poly.pdbx_strand_id
1 'polypeptide(L)'
;MRSNAVIIIAAALIGAGLVAGPVAADDMPGGRFAQTITMPHIPDTTVDSAVVVDASASSLLPVEISVSGACAVMNLLGGEQIVATGSGACDVTANEAGDERWLPAPTVTHQFVFIGGEAGVEVRNAGPDTYLAAQGLPLTISVSVTADVMNGRAPTGTVVGRLRSIAGGPACTGCEPISVALGADGRATLAVPGWLTSTMTAGGYSMVVDFSGDAFFADGRLVLPDIRIVPPGDTYGGTEPMVVSIGDSYISGEGGRWAGNAFALDEAWRTDTNANTYNDRGGYEESIAGCHRSSSAEIHIEQAGADVLSVNLACSGAQTATLDSGTAFKPGIDFYQDESSGHRGQALELYRLASANPGRIKMIVLSIGGNDFHFGGIVQTCVQNFILWKTKCSQLPEVRRLFDTPNVTLQLAKIVEALDNINEAMTEAGYSPDQWTLVQQDYPSPVPGTASRIRYPETLSRVTAGGCGMYNADLAYANNTMLATINDTIERAGVASGMPNVRFLDLTNAYAGNRLCEKGVDLVSALNDVERWTDDNAVLGSEWVAAIRVLSLAHDGHPYWTQESLHPNYWGQLANQVCVKLAWNDGDVRGGTCVRGDGAYVPASGTNRTYPVMSLLPN
;
A
#
# COMPACT_ATOMS: atom_id res chain seq x y z
N MET A 1 19.76 -14.83 39.67
CA MET A 1 19.19 -13.46 39.57
C MET A 1 18.42 -13.38 38.26
N ARG A 2 17.23 -13.98 38.28
CA ARG A 2 16.22 -13.94 37.22
C ARG A 2 15.04 -13.18 37.83
N SER A 3 14.25 -12.53 36.98
CA SER A 3 13.05 -11.74 37.32
C SER A 3 13.36 -10.31 37.77
N ASN A 4 13.12 -9.35 36.87
CA ASN A 4 12.63 -7.99 37.20
C ASN A 4 12.32 -7.13 35.95
N ALA A 5 12.55 -7.59 34.71
CA ALA A 5 12.24 -6.80 33.51
C ALA A 5 10.89 -7.12 32.82
N VAL A 6 10.11 -8.09 33.33
CA VAL A 6 8.88 -8.59 32.64
C VAL A 6 7.58 -8.00 33.22
N ILE A 7 7.63 -7.08 34.19
CA ILE A 7 6.45 -6.69 35.00
C ILE A 7 5.83 -5.33 34.63
N ILE A 8 6.16 -4.69 33.50
CA ILE A 8 5.59 -3.37 33.17
C ILE A 8 4.49 -3.37 32.07
N ILE A 9 4.17 -4.49 31.42
CA ILE A 9 3.19 -4.51 30.30
C ILE A 9 2.00 -5.48 30.54
N ALA A 10 1.62 -5.75 31.79
CA ALA A 10 0.54 -6.71 32.09
C ALA A 10 -0.56 -6.16 33.02
N ALA A 11 -0.74 -4.83 33.09
CA ALA A 11 -1.74 -4.21 33.94
C ALA A 11 -2.61 -3.20 33.18
N ALA A 12 -3.37 -3.69 32.20
CA ALA A 12 -4.61 -3.04 31.76
C ALA A 12 -5.52 -4.11 31.11
N LEU A 13 -6.78 -4.16 31.57
CA LEU A 13 -7.92 -4.91 31.02
C LEU A 13 -8.10 -6.38 31.45
N ILE A 14 -8.54 -6.61 32.69
CA ILE A 14 -9.54 -7.66 32.98
C ILE A 14 -10.51 -7.11 34.04
N GLY A 15 -11.79 -6.98 33.69
CA GLY A 15 -12.88 -6.66 34.61
C GLY A 15 -14.10 -7.56 34.37
N ALA A 16 -14.47 -8.31 35.42
CA ALA A 16 -15.78 -8.84 35.87
C ALA A 16 -16.79 -9.45 34.84
N GLY A 17 -17.60 -10.48 35.11
CA GLY A 17 -17.92 -11.24 36.33
C GLY A 17 -19.21 -12.09 36.14
N LEU A 18 -19.28 -13.20 36.90
CA LEU A 18 -20.42 -14.03 37.44
C LEU A 18 -21.70 -14.35 36.62
N VAL A 19 -22.08 -15.63 36.39
CA VAL A 19 -22.77 -16.73 37.19
C VAL A 19 -24.31 -16.64 37.31
N ALA A 20 -25.03 -17.69 36.87
CA ALA A 20 -26.27 -18.21 37.50
C ALA A 20 -26.53 -19.70 37.12
N GLY A 21 -26.96 -20.53 38.09
CA GLY A 21 -27.17 -22.00 37.96
C GLY A 21 -28.64 -22.43 37.72
N PRO A 22 -28.93 -23.74 37.61
CA PRO A 22 -30.24 -24.24 37.17
C PRO A 22 -31.19 -24.56 38.34
N VAL A 23 -32.49 -24.43 38.09
CA VAL A 23 -33.57 -24.89 38.99
C VAL A 23 -34.21 -26.16 38.41
N ALA A 24 -34.47 -27.15 39.26
CA ALA A 24 -35.02 -28.46 38.92
C ALA A 24 -36.52 -28.41 38.56
N ALA A 25 -36.94 -29.36 37.71
CA ALA A 25 -38.32 -29.56 37.25
C ALA A 25 -39.08 -30.54 38.15
N ASP A 26 -40.36 -30.28 38.41
CA ASP A 26 -41.32 -31.28 38.88
C ASP A 26 -42.70 -31.08 38.22
N ASP A 27 -43.16 -32.17 37.59
CA ASP A 27 -44.50 -32.67 37.22
C ASP A 27 -45.65 -31.76 36.67
N MET A 28 -46.11 -32.02 35.42
CA MET A 28 -47.43 -31.61 34.86
C MET A 28 -47.85 -32.56 33.69
N PRO A 29 -49.17 -32.74 33.42
CA PRO A 29 -49.78 -33.88 32.71
C PRO A 29 -49.64 -33.87 31.17
N GLY A 30 -49.68 -35.07 30.57
CA GLY A 30 -49.31 -35.37 29.17
C GLY A 30 -50.03 -34.60 28.06
N GLY A 31 -49.46 -33.47 27.67
CA GLY A 31 -49.67 -32.77 26.41
C GLY A 31 -48.48 -31.85 26.14
N ARG A 32 -48.05 -31.73 24.88
CA ARG A 32 -46.97 -30.80 24.51
C ARG A 32 -47.45 -29.35 24.64
N PHE A 33 -46.60 -28.47 25.16
CA PHE A 33 -46.90 -27.06 25.34
C PHE A 33 -46.67 -26.27 24.05
N ALA A 34 -47.55 -25.30 23.76
CA ALA A 34 -47.31 -24.34 22.69
C ALA A 34 -46.18 -23.37 23.08
N GLN A 35 -45.46 -22.89 22.07
CA GLN A 35 -44.33 -21.99 22.24
C GLN A 35 -44.28 -20.98 21.10
N THR A 36 -43.52 -19.90 21.30
CA THR A 36 -43.34 -18.82 20.33
C THR A 36 -41.86 -18.50 20.14
N ILE A 37 -41.51 -18.06 18.94
CA ILE A 37 -40.19 -17.50 18.62
C ILE A 37 -40.27 -15.98 18.76
N THR A 38 -39.26 -15.40 19.41
CA THR A 38 -39.01 -13.95 19.43
C THR A 38 -37.77 -13.67 18.60
N MET A 39 -37.92 -12.88 17.54
CA MET A 39 -36.82 -12.38 16.72
C MET A 39 -37.00 -10.85 16.62
N PRO A 40 -36.07 -10.04 17.18
CA PRO A 40 -36.13 -8.59 17.07
C PRO A 40 -36.07 -8.10 15.62
N HIS A 41 -36.55 -6.88 15.39
CA HIS A 41 -36.43 -6.23 14.09
C HIS A 41 -34.96 -6.07 13.69
N ILE A 42 -34.62 -6.56 12.50
CA ILE A 42 -33.30 -6.42 11.88
C ILE A 42 -33.34 -5.17 11.01
N PRO A 43 -32.55 -4.12 11.30
CA PRO A 43 -32.50 -2.94 10.45
C PRO A 43 -31.78 -3.24 9.13
N ASP A 44 -32.10 -2.45 8.10
CA ASP A 44 -31.33 -2.42 6.86
C ASP A 44 -29.86 -2.08 7.15
N THR A 45 -28.94 -2.67 6.39
CA THR A 45 -27.50 -2.58 6.66
C THR A 45 -26.69 -2.61 5.36
N THR A 46 -25.40 -2.36 5.41
CA THR A 46 -24.51 -2.30 4.24
C THR A 46 -23.92 -3.68 3.90
N VAL A 47 -23.56 -3.89 2.62
CA VAL A 47 -23.04 -5.19 2.12
C VAL A 47 -21.72 -5.65 2.78
N ASP A 48 -20.98 -4.76 3.44
CA ASP A 48 -19.75 -5.03 4.20
C ASP A 48 -20.02 -5.39 5.68
N SER A 49 -21.26 -5.24 6.14
CA SER A 49 -21.67 -5.57 7.50
C SER A 49 -22.08 -7.04 7.61
N ALA A 50 -21.69 -7.69 8.72
CA ALA A 50 -22.19 -9.00 9.10
C ALA A 50 -23.29 -8.85 10.16
N VAL A 51 -24.42 -9.53 9.95
CA VAL A 51 -25.60 -9.43 10.82
C VAL A 51 -25.67 -10.64 11.74
N VAL A 52 -25.67 -10.39 13.05
CA VAL A 52 -25.96 -11.40 14.05
C VAL A 52 -27.47 -11.41 14.31
N VAL A 53 -28.09 -12.58 14.18
CA VAL A 53 -29.52 -12.76 14.47
C VAL A 53 -29.69 -13.29 15.89
N ASP A 54 -30.36 -12.52 16.73
CA ASP A 54 -30.75 -12.94 18.08
C ASP A 54 -32.19 -13.46 18.06
N ALA A 55 -32.36 -14.77 17.87
CA ALA A 55 -33.66 -15.42 17.91
C ALA A 55 -33.74 -16.38 19.10
N SER A 56 -34.84 -16.30 19.86
CA SER A 56 -35.07 -17.18 21.02
C SER A 56 -36.46 -17.80 21.00
N ALA A 57 -36.57 -19.06 21.40
CA ALA A 57 -37.85 -19.74 21.61
C ALA A 57 -38.24 -19.69 23.09
N SER A 58 -39.53 -19.52 23.39
CA SER A 58 -40.04 -19.53 24.77
C SER A 58 -39.84 -20.88 25.50
N SER A 59 -39.57 -21.95 24.75
CA SER A 59 -39.20 -23.28 25.25
C SER A 59 -37.74 -23.43 25.67
N LEU A 60 -36.88 -22.47 25.28
CA LEU A 60 -35.43 -22.53 25.34
C LEU A 60 -34.78 -23.60 24.42
N LEU A 61 -35.55 -24.17 23.48
CA LEU A 61 -34.99 -25.05 22.44
C LEU A 61 -34.18 -24.24 21.41
N PRO A 62 -33.16 -24.84 20.77
CA PRO A 62 -32.35 -24.16 19.76
C PRO A 62 -33.17 -23.74 18.53
N VAL A 63 -33.06 -22.48 18.14
CA VAL A 63 -33.71 -21.95 16.94
C VAL A 63 -32.79 -22.14 15.73
N GLU A 64 -33.33 -22.69 14.65
CA GLU A 64 -32.66 -22.83 13.36
C GLU A 64 -32.91 -21.59 12.49
N ILE A 65 -31.85 -21.01 11.93
CA ILE A 65 -31.91 -19.85 11.04
C ILE A 65 -31.68 -20.29 9.61
N SER A 66 -32.58 -19.87 8.72
CA SER A 66 -32.43 -20.01 7.27
C SER A 66 -32.62 -18.67 6.60
N VAL A 67 -31.95 -18.47 5.47
CA VAL A 67 -31.98 -17.21 4.72
C VAL A 67 -32.27 -17.45 3.24
N SER A 68 -32.91 -16.47 2.60
CA SER A 68 -33.08 -16.44 1.15
C SER A 68 -33.01 -15.01 0.62
N GLY A 69 -32.71 -14.85 -0.67
CA GLY A 69 -32.48 -13.54 -1.28
C GLY A 69 -30.99 -13.19 -1.35
N ALA A 70 -30.64 -11.92 -1.12
CA ALA A 70 -29.30 -11.37 -1.32
C ALA A 70 -28.32 -11.65 -0.15
N CYS A 71 -28.43 -12.82 0.49
CA CYS A 71 -27.65 -13.15 1.68
C CYS A 71 -27.38 -14.65 1.84
N ALA A 72 -26.40 -14.99 2.68
CA ALA A 72 -26.04 -16.35 3.06
C ALA A 72 -25.65 -16.43 4.55
N VAL A 73 -25.83 -17.60 5.16
CA VAL A 73 -25.31 -17.87 6.51
C VAL A 73 -23.85 -18.31 6.39
N MET A 74 -22.96 -17.66 7.15
CA MET A 74 -21.54 -17.99 7.23
C MET A 74 -21.08 -18.13 8.68
N ASN A 75 -20.09 -19.02 8.89
CA ASN A 75 -19.43 -19.20 10.19
C ASN A 75 -18.21 -18.27 10.28
N LEU A 76 -18.36 -17.17 11.03
CA LEU A 76 -17.31 -16.15 11.25
C LEU A 76 -16.79 -16.20 12.70
N LEU A 77 -15.73 -15.43 13.00
CA LEU A 77 -15.22 -15.29 14.38
C LEU A 77 -16.32 -14.68 15.27
N GLY A 78 -17.00 -15.51 16.05
CA GLY A 78 -18.09 -15.10 16.95
C GLY A 78 -19.41 -15.87 16.80
N GLY A 79 -19.56 -16.75 15.80
CA GLY A 79 -20.76 -17.58 15.60
C GLY A 79 -21.30 -17.57 14.16
N GLU A 80 -22.50 -18.13 13.96
CA GLU A 80 -23.24 -18.03 12.70
C GLU A 80 -23.70 -16.58 12.49
N GLN A 81 -23.36 -16.02 11.32
CA GLN A 81 -23.71 -14.66 10.93
C GLN A 81 -24.33 -14.67 9.53
N ILE A 82 -25.24 -13.73 9.29
CA ILE A 82 -25.80 -13.49 7.96
C ILE A 82 -24.93 -12.45 7.25
N VAL A 83 -24.41 -12.82 6.09
CA VAL A 83 -23.59 -11.93 5.25
C VAL A 83 -24.29 -11.71 3.91
N ALA A 84 -24.02 -10.55 3.30
CA ALA A 84 -24.52 -10.26 1.97
C ALA A 84 -23.88 -11.19 0.92
N THR A 85 -24.69 -11.63 -0.05
CA THR A 85 -24.19 -12.19 -1.33
C THR A 85 -24.34 -11.18 -2.48
N GLY A 86 -24.98 -10.04 -2.21
CA GLY A 86 -25.15 -8.88 -3.07
C GLY A 86 -26.05 -7.84 -2.37
N SER A 87 -26.29 -6.69 -3.00
CA SER A 87 -27.30 -5.73 -2.51
C SER A 87 -28.71 -6.23 -2.83
N GLY A 88 -29.65 -6.03 -1.92
CA GLY A 88 -31.05 -6.40 -2.13
C GLY A 88 -31.71 -6.98 -0.87
N ALA A 89 -32.95 -7.43 -1.01
CA ALA A 89 -33.71 -7.99 0.09
C ALA A 89 -33.11 -9.33 0.58
N CYS A 90 -32.96 -9.45 1.89
CA CYS A 90 -32.62 -10.68 2.60
C CYS A 90 -33.81 -11.06 3.50
N ASP A 91 -34.38 -12.23 3.24
CA ASP A 91 -35.43 -12.81 4.07
C ASP A 91 -34.79 -13.77 5.06
N VAL A 92 -34.95 -13.50 6.36
CA VAL A 92 -34.45 -14.33 7.46
C VAL A 92 -35.61 -15.05 8.11
N THR A 93 -35.58 -16.37 8.10
CA THR A 93 -36.61 -17.23 8.70
C THR A 93 -36.04 -18.00 9.89
N ALA A 94 -36.63 -17.77 11.06
CA ALA A 94 -36.36 -18.51 12.29
C ALA A 94 -37.39 -19.64 12.48
N ASN A 95 -36.90 -20.86 12.70
CA ASN A 95 -37.69 -22.07 12.86
C ASN A 95 -37.31 -22.83 14.14
N GLU A 96 -38.31 -23.35 14.85
CA GLU A 96 -38.09 -24.21 16.02
C GLU A 96 -39.13 -25.35 15.96
N ALA A 97 -38.63 -26.58 15.82
CA ALA A 97 -39.44 -27.74 15.47
C ALA A 97 -40.19 -28.35 16.67
N GLY A 98 -39.90 -27.90 17.89
CA GLY A 98 -40.38 -28.49 19.13
C GLY A 98 -39.73 -29.84 19.41
N ASP A 99 -40.12 -30.44 20.53
CA ASP A 99 -39.60 -31.71 21.00
C ASP A 99 -40.72 -32.57 21.62
N GLU A 100 -40.36 -33.48 22.53
CA GLU A 100 -41.33 -34.31 23.27
C GLU A 100 -42.20 -33.52 24.26
N ARG A 101 -41.78 -32.30 24.63
CA ARG A 101 -42.47 -31.42 25.60
C ARG A 101 -43.12 -30.21 24.94
N TRP A 102 -42.65 -29.77 23.78
CA TRP A 102 -43.11 -28.57 23.09
C TRP A 102 -43.62 -28.85 21.67
N LEU A 103 -44.71 -28.21 21.27
CA LEU A 103 -45.21 -28.22 19.87
C LEU A 103 -44.31 -27.33 19.00
N PRO A 104 -44.14 -27.61 17.69
CA PRO A 104 -43.42 -26.70 16.80
C PRO A 104 -43.95 -25.26 16.91
N ALA A 105 -43.05 -24.28 17.00
CA ALA A 105 -43.43 -22.88 17.02
C ALA A 105 -43.82 -22.40 15.60
N PRO A 106 -44.75 -21.44 15.46
CA PRO A 106 -44.93 -20.74 14.19
C PRO A 106 -43.62 -20.05 13.77
N THR A 107 -43.20 -20.29 12.52
CA THR A 107 -41.98 -19.67 11.96
C THR A 107 -42.12 -18.15 11.89
N VAL A 108 -41.05 -17.43 12.21
CA VAL A 108 -41.00 -15.96 12.12
C VAL A 108 -40.07 -15.58 10.98
N THR A 109 -40.54 -14.75 10.06
CA THR A 109 -39.73 -14.25 8.93
C THR A 109 -39.65 -12.73 8.96
N HIS A 110 -38.44 -12.18 8.88
CA HIS A 110 -38.19 -10.74 8.74
C HIS A 110 -37.43 -10.48 7.45
N GLN A 111 -37.81 -9.42 6.76
CA GLN A 111 -37.10 -8.91 5.59
C GLN A 111 -36.34 -7.65 5.99
N PHE A 112 -35.06 -7.59 5.62
CA PHE A 112 -34.25 -6.37 5.65
C PHE A 112 -33.46 -6.27 4.34
N VAL A 113 -32.93 -5.10 4.05
CA VAL A 113 -32.19 -4.83 2.81
C VAL A 113 -30.71 -4.67 3.10
N PHE A 114 -29.88 -5.42 2.35
CA PHE A 114 -28.47 -5.07 2.18
C PHE A 114 -28.35 -3.93 1.17
N ILE A 115 -28.03 -2.75 1.67
CA ILE A 115 -27.77 -1.55 0.91
C ILE A 115 -26.38 -1.71 0.29
N GLY A 116 -26.30 -1.64 -1.04
CA GLY A 116 -25.00 -1.55 -1.73
C GLY A 116 -24.29 -0.27 -1.27
N GLY A 117 -22.98 -0.34 -1.06
CA GLY A 117 -22.19 0.85 -0.70
C GLY A 117 -22.52 2.01 -1.64
N GLU A 118 -22.58 3.23 -1.10
CA GLU A 118 -22.73 4.41 -1.94
C GLU A 118 -21.62 4.38 -3.00
N ALA A 119 -22.01 4.36 -4.29
CA ALA A 119 -21.05 4.61 -5.35
C ALA A 119 -20.44 6.00 -5.09
N GLY A 120 -19.15 6.03 -4.75
CA GLY A 120 -18.42 7.27 -4.69
C GLY A 120 -18.32 7.82 -6.10
N VAL A 121 -18.91 9.00 -6.34
CA VAL A 121 -18.46 9.81 -7.48
C VAL A 121 -17.08 10.32 -7.11
N GLU A 122 -16.04 9.61 -7.53
CA GLU A 122 -14.67 10.08 -7.39
C GLU A 122 -14.34 10.95 -8.60
N VAL A 123 -14.48 12.26 -8.44
CA VAL A 123 -13.77 13.16 -9.35
C VAL A 123 -12.30 13.06 -9.00
N ARG A 124 -11.60 12.16 -9.69
CA ARG A 124 -10.16 12.28 -9.88
C ARG A 124 -9.98 13.56 -10.67
N ASN A 125 -9.53 14.62 -10.01
CA ASN A 125 -9.06 15.77 -10.77
C ASN A 125 -7.98 15.20 -11.68
N ALA A 126 -8.22 15.29 -12.98
CA ALA A 126 -7.27 14.95 -14.01
C ALA A 126 -6.10 15.96 -13.93
N GLY A 127 -5.29 15.81 -12.88
CA GLY A 127 -4.30 16.78 -12.44
C GLY A 127 -4.90 18.13 -12.08
N PRO A 128 -4.18 18.99 -11.34
CA PRO A 128 -4.51 20.39 -11.32
C PRO A 128 -4.10 20.98 -12.67
N ASP A 129 -5.04 20.98 -13.61
CA ASP A 129 -4.96 21.60 -14.94
C ASP A 129 -4.85 23.12 -14.84
N THR A 130 -3.65 23.55 -14.48
CA THR A 130 -3.34 24.90 -14.02
C THR A 130 -2.12 25.46 -14.75
N TYR A 131 -1.36 24.57 -15.36
CA TYR A 131 -0.40 24.91 -16.40
C TYR A 131 -1.09 25.17 -17.76
N LEU A 132 -2.11 24.39 -18.12
CA LEU A 132 -2.83 24.50 -19.40
C LEU A 132 -3.61 25.82 -19.54
N ALA A 133 -4.26 26.29 -18.46
CA ALA A 133 -4.97 27.58 -18.46
C ALA A 133 -4.05 28.78 -18.67
N ALA A 134 -2.81 28.73 -18.16
CA ALA A 134 -1.80 29.77 -18.37
C ALA A 134 -1.24 29.79 -19.81
N GLN A 135 -1.42 28.71 -20.57
CA GLN A 135 -0.99 28.58 -21.98
C GLN A 135 -2.16 28.65 -22.99
N GLY A 136 -3.41 28.82 -22.54
CA GLY A 136 -4.59 28.86 -23.42
C GLY A 136 -5.03 27.50 -23.97
N LEU A 137 -4.61 26.41 -23.33
CA LEU A 137 -4.99 25.03 -23.68
C LEU A 137 -6.33 24.64 -23.00
N PRO A 138 -7.10 23.72 -23.60
CA PRO A 138 -8.35 23.24 -23.00
C PRO A 138 -8.08 22.52 -21.68
N LEU A 139 -8.93 22.78 -20.67
CA LEU A 139 -8.93 22.13 -19.35
C LEU A 139 -9.80 20.87 -19.48
N THR A 140 -9.28 19.73 -19.05
CA THR A 140 -10.01 18.46 -19.14
C THR A 140 -10.24 17.90 -17.75
N ILE A 141 -11.49 17.65 -17.40
CA ILE A 141 -11.85 17.11 -16.08
C ILE A 141 -12.31 15.68 -16.29
N SER A 142 -11.50 14.73 -15.86
CA SER A 142 -11.92 13.33 -15.78
C SER A 142 -12.83 13.14 -14.57
N VAL A 143 -13.87 12.34 -14.73
CA VAL A 143 -14.80 11.95 -13.69
C VAL A 143 -14.86 10.44 -13.73
N SER A 144 -14.44 9.80 -12.65
CA SER A 144 -14.49 8.35 -12.52
C SER A 144 -15.64 7.99 -11.60
N VAL A 145 -16.41 6.97 -11.95
CA VAL A 145 -17.41 6.39 -11.06
C VAL A 145 -16.80 5.10 -10.53
N THR A 146 -16.31 5.14 -9.29
CA THR A 146 -15.86 3.94 -8.59
C THR A 146 -17.09 3.21 -8.07
N ALA A 147 -17.37 2.06 -8.68
CA ALA A 147 -18.37 1.13 -8.20
C ALA A 147 -17.69 -0.01 -7.45
N ASP A 148 -18.25 -0.44 -6.31
CA ASP A 148 -17.91 -1.75 -5.75
C ASP A 148 -18.30 -2.83 -6.76
N VAL A 149 -17.31 -3.49 -7.36
CA VAL A 149 -17.52 -4.49 -8.40
C VAL A 149 -18.02 -5.78 -7.77
N MET A 150 -19.33 -5.86 -7.52
CA MET A 150 -20.01 -7.14 -7.30
C MET A 150 -20.65 -7.59 -8.63
N ASN A 151 -20.14 -8.70 -9.20
CA ASN A 151 -20.60 -9.35 -10.44
C ASN A 151 -20.19 -8.72 -11.79
N GLY A 152 -19.13 -7.92 -11.87
CA GLY A 152 -18.48 -7.57 -13.15
C GLY A 152 -19.34 -6.74 -14.12
N ARG A 153 -20.28 -5.94 -13.59
CA ARG A 153 -21.15 -5.08 -14.40
C ARG A 153 -20.58 -3.66 -14.51
N ALA A 154 -20.41 -3.17 -15.74
CA ALA A 154 -19.96 -1.81 -15.99
C ALA A 154 -21.04 -0.77 -15.63
N PRO A 155 -20.67 0.38 -15.04
CA PRO A 155 -21.61 1.46 -14.76
C PRO A 155 -22.12 2.11 -16.05
N THR A 156 -23.40 2.48 -16.08
CA THR A 156 -23.98 3.27 -17.18
C THR A 156 -24.62 4.53 -16.64
N GLY A 157 -24.52 5.63 -17.40
CA GLY A 157 -25.02 6.93 -16.97
C GLY A 157 -24.43 8.11 -17.74
N THR A 158 -24.84 9.31 -17.35
CA THR A 158 -24.36 10.58 -17.92
C THR A 158 -23.72 11.45 -16.83
N VAL A 159 -22.57 12.02 -17.14
CA VAL A 159 -21.89 13.01 -16.31
C VAL A 159 -22.14 14.40 -16.90
N VAL A 160 -22.54 15.35 -16.05
CA VAL A 160 -22.80 16.74 -16.43
C VAL A 160 -21.97 17.70 -15.59
N GLY A 161 -21.03 18.40 -16.22
CA GLY A 161 -20.24 19.46 -15.62
C GLY A 161 -20.86 20.84 -15.82
N ARG A 162 -20.97 21.64 -14.74
CA ARG A 162 -21.46 23.02 -14.77
C ARG A 162 -20.45 23.96 -14.12
N LEU A 163 -19.80 24.79 -14.93
CA LEU A 163 -18.93 25.87 -14.45
C LEU A 163 -19.76 27.02 -13.84
N ARG A 164 -19.27 27.58 -12.72
CA ARG A 164 -19.86 28.71 -12.01
C ARG A 164 -18.76 29.67 -11.58
N SER A 165 -19.05 30.97 -11.59
CA SER A 165 -18.17 31.98 -10.98
C SER A 165 -18.32 31.98 -9.46
N ILE A 166 -17.21 32.07 -8.74
CA ILE A 166 -17.18 32.24 -7.28
C ILE A 166 -17.40 33.73 -6.94
N ALA A 167 -17.92 34.03 -5.75
CA ALA A 167 -18.19 35.39 -5.31
C ALA A 167 -16.91 36.26 -5.33
N GLY A 168 -16.90 37.31 -6.17
CA GLY A 168 -15.73 38.18 -6.40
C GLY A 168 -14.89 37.83 -7.63
N GLY A 169 -15.17 36.71 -8.31
CA GLY A 169 -14.55 36.31 -9.58
C GLY A 169 -15.21 36.94 -10.82
N PRO A 170 -14.59 36.78 -12.01
CA PRO A 170 -15.17 37.27 -13.27
C PRO A 170 -16.45 36.51 -13.65
N ALA A 171 -17.34 37.15 -14.41
CA ALA A 171 -18.59 36.53 -14.86
C ALA A 171 -18.32 35.35 -15.80
N CYS A 172 -18.98 34.21 -15.57
CA CYS A 172 -18.88 33.00 -16.40
C CYS A 172 -19.68 33.17 -17.71
N THR A 173 -19.10 33.82 -18.72
CA THR A 173 -19.79 34.07 -20.01
C THR A 173 -19.53 32.89 -20.97
N GLY A 174 -20.58 32.14 -21.32
CA GLY A 174 -20.51 30.96 -22.21
C GLY A 174 -20.22 29.63 -21.53
N CYS A 175 -20.47 29.53 -20.22
CA CYS A 175 -20.31 28.32 -19.41
C CYS A 175 -21.54 27.39 -19.49
N GLU A 176 -21.89 26.96 -20.69
CA GLU A 176 -22.98 25.98 -20.87
C GLU A 176 -22.62 24.63 -20.23
N PRO A 177 -23.60 23.85 -19.74
CA PRO A 177 -23.34 22.52 -19.19
C PRO A 177 -22.65 21.61 -20.21
N ILE A 178 -21.59 20.93 -19.79
CA ILE A 178 -20.88 19.92 -20.58
C ILE A 178 -21.46 18.57 -20.19
N SER A 179 -21.95 17.78 -21.15
CA SER A 179 -22.54 16.47 -20.90
C SER A 179 -21.80 15.38 -21.66
N VAL A 180 -21.38 14.34 -20.95
CA VAL A 180 -20.58 13.23 -21.48
C VAL A 180 -21.13 11.91 -20.94
N ALA A 181 -21.29 10.92 -21.81
CA ALA A 181 -21.68 9.57 -21.39
C ALA A 181 -20.51 8.86 -20.73
N LEU A 182 -20.78 7.99 -19.75
CA LEU A 182 -19.75 7.13 -19.18
C LEU A 182 -19.19 6.16 -20.24
N GLY A 183 -17.87 6.02 -20.23
CA GLY A 183 -17.17 4.95 -20.92
C GLY A 183 -17.45 3.59 -20.28
N ALA A 184 -17.12 2.52 -21.01
CA ALA A 184 -17.29 1.15 -20.54
C ALA A 184 -16.38 0.80 -19.33
N ASP A 185 -15.36 1.63 -19.09
CA ASP A 185 -14.44 1.62 -17.95
C ASP A 185 -14.98 2.41 -16.73
N GLY A 186 -16.16 3.01 -16.85
CA GLY A 186 -16.75 3.84 -15.79
C GLY A 186 -16.11 5.22 -15.66
N ARG A 187 -15.42 5.71 -16.68
CA ARG A 187 -14.84 7.07 -16.71
C ARG A 187 -15.54 7.96 -17.73
N ALA A 188 -15.64 9.26 -17.47
CA ALA A 188 -16.13 10.28 -18.40
C ALA A 188 -15.23 11.53 -18.34
N THR A 189 -14.93 12.13 -19.49
CA THR A 189 -14.01 13.28 -19.59
C THR A 189 -14.74 14.53 -20.06
N LEU A 190 -14.86 15.53 -19.19
CA LEU A 190 -15.48 16.84 -19.45
C LEU A 190 -14.43 17.82 -19.96
N ALA A 191 -14.48 18.20 -21.24
CA ALA A 191 -13.55 19.17 -21.83
C ALA A 191 -14.10 20.60 -21.79
N VAL A 192 -13.40 21.49 -21.06
CA VAL A 192 -13.67 22.93 -21.02
C VAL A 192 -12.99 23.60 -22.22
N PRO A 193 -13.72 24.39 -23.05
CA PRO A 193 -13.15 25.02 -24.23
C PRO A 193 -11.95 25.94 -23.91
N GLY A 194 -10.87 25.83 -24.69
CA GLY A 194 -9.61 26.57 -24.44
C GLY A 194 -9.70 28.10 -24.50
N TRP A 195 -10.74 28.66 -25.15
CA TRP A 195 -10.96 30.11 -25.11
C TRP A 195 -11.47 30.57 -23.73
N LEU A 196 -12.21 29.73 -23.01
CA LEU A 196 -12.71 30.03 -21.67
C LEU A 196 -11.58 29.93 -20.64
N THR A 197 -10.66 28.96 -20.80
CA THR A 197 -9.53 28.74 -19.88
C THR A 197 -8.56 29.93 -19.84
N SER A 198 -8.36 30.61 -20.96
CA SER A 198 -7.51 31.81 -21.05
C SER A 198 -7.99 33.01 -20.20
N THR A 199 -9.23 32.96 -19.70
CA THR A 199 -9.85 34.01 -18.88
C THR A 199 -10.01 33.63 -17.41
N MET A 200 -9.65 32.41 -17.04
CA MET A 200 -9.81 31.91 -15.67
C MET A 200 -8.69 32.41 -14.75
N THR A 201 -9.05 32.84 -13.55
CA THR A 201 -8.13 33.20 -12.48
C THR A 201 -8.25 32.24 -11.32
N ALA A 202 -7.16 32.02 -10.57
CA ALA A 202 -7.15 31.16 -9.39
C ALA A 202 -8.28 31.54 -8.41
N GLY A 203 -9.10 30.57 -8.02
CA GLY A 203 -10.22 30.81 -7.10
C GLY A 203 -11.37 31.66 -7.67
N GLY A 204 -11.41 31.88 -8.99
CA GLY A 204 -12.47 32.63 -9.66
C GLY A 204 -13.71 31.80 -10.04
N TYR A 205 -13.57 30.48 -10.10
CA TYR A 205 -14.60 29.58 -10.63
C TYR A 205 -14.66 28.25 -9.86
N SER A 206 -15.85 27.64 -9.78
CA SER A 206 -16.12 26.30 -9.28
C SER A 206 -16.84 25.47 -10.35
N MET A 207 -16.72 24.15 -10.29
CA MET A 207 -17.50 23.25 -11.16
C MET A 207 -18.38 22.35 -10.30
N VAL A 208 -19.65 22.26 -10.68
CA VAL A 208 -20.57 21.25 -10.14
C VAL A 208 -20.62 20.11 -11.12
N VAL A 209 -20.35 18.89 -10.65
CA VAL A 209 -20.46 17.67 -11.44
C VAL A 209 -21.67 16.88 -10.93
N ASP A 210 -22.64 16.71 -11.80
CA ASP A 210 -23.84 15.91 -11.56
C ASP A 210 -23.68 14.58 -12.32
N PHE A 211 -23.81 13.45 -11.62
CA PHE A 211 -23.90 12.12 -12.21
C PHE A 211 -25.35 11.63 -12.15
N SER A 212 -25.85 11.16 -13.29
CA SER A 212 -27.12 10.42 -13.34
C SER A 212 -26.89 9.00 -13.83
N GLY A 213 -27.19 8.04 -12.95
CA GLY A 213 -26.91 6.62 -13.14
C GLY A 213 -28.12 5.78 -13.51
N ASP A 214 -27.98 4.46 -13.43
CA ASP A 214 -29.05 3.49 -13.70
C ASP A 214 -29.57 2.82 -12.40
N ALA A 215 -30.47 1.82 -12.52
CA ALA A 215 -31.05 1.15 -11.35
C ALA A 215 -30.05 0.44 -10.41
N PHE A 216 -28.79 0.28 -10.85
CA PHE A 216 -27.68 -0.32 -10.11
C PHE A 216 -26.67 0.72 -9.60
N PHE A 217 -26.79 2.00 -10.02
CA PHE A 217 -25.92 3.12 -9.64
C PHE A 217 -26.77 4.36 -9.35
N ALA A 218 -26.92 4.73 -8.06
CA ALA A 218 -27.74 5.88 -7.66
C ALA A 218 -27.22 7.21 -8.25
N ASP A 219 -28.13 8.18 -8.44
CA ASP A 219 -27.77 9.55 -8.80
C ASP A 219 -26.82 10.15 -7.75
N GLY A 220 -25.74 10.80 -8.20
CA GLY A 220 -24.72 11.39 -7.35
C GLY A 220 -24.48 12.85 -7.72
N ARG A 221 -24.25 13.72 -6.72
CA ARG A 221 -23.93 15.14 -6.95
C ARG A 221 -22.71 15.54 -6.15
N LEU A 222 -21.68 16.03 -6.85
CA LEU A 222 -20.46 16.56 -6.24
C LEU A 222 -20.28 18.03 -6.63
N VAL A 223 -20.10 18.89 -5.63
CA VAL A 223 -19.73 20.30 -5.84
C VAL A 223 -18.23 20.40 -5.61
N LEU A 224 -17.44 20.62 -6.67
CA LEU A 224 -16.00 20.87 -6.53
C LEU A 224 -15.84 22.30 -6.01
N PRO A 225 -15.37 22.50 -4.77
CA PRO A 225 -15.48 23.80 -4.13
C PRO A 225 -14.64 24.87 -4.82
N ASP A 226 -13.59 24.53 -5.59
CA ASP A 226 -12.76 25.50 -6.31
C ASP A 226 -12.04 24.84 -7.50
N ILE A 227 -12.03 25.48 -8.68
CA ILE A 227 -11.02 25.20 -9.72
C ILE A 227 -9.77 26.00 -9.30
N ARG A 228 -8.82 25.33 -8.62
CA ARG A 228 -7.62 25.98 -8.06
C ARG A 228 -6.48 25.94 -9.05
N ILE A 229 -5.77 27.06 -9.21
CA ILE A 229 -4.49 27.15 -9.94
C ILE A 229 -3.37 26.62 -9.03
N VAL A 230 -2.78 25.48 -9.36
CA VAL A 230 -1.64 24.92 -8.64
C VAL A 230 -0.37 25.54 -9.22
N PRO A 231 0.55 26.00 -8.36
CA PRO A 231 1.84 26.51 -8.82
C PRO A 231 2.55 25.45 -9.65
N PRO A 232 3.41 25.83 -10.62
CA PRO A 232 4.27 24.86 -11.31
C PRO A 232 5.00 23.96 -10.29
N GLY A 233 5.21 22.69 -10.65
CA GLY A 233 6.23 21.88 -9.99
C GLY A 233 7.63 22.47 -10.18
N ASP A 234 8.64 21.85 -9.60
CA ASP A 234 10.02 22.31 -9.77
C ASP A 234 10.42 22.19 -11.25
N THR A 235 10.78 23.34 -11.85
CA THR A 235 11.42 23.36 -13.16
C THR A 235 12.89 23.02 -12.98
N TYR A 236 13.34 21.94 -13.61
CA TYR A 236 14.75 21.57 -13.61
C TYR A 236 15.44 22.19 -14.82
N GLY A 237 16.62 22.78 -14.60
CA GLY A 237 17.47 23.22 -15.71
C GLY A 237 17.92 22.05 -16.60
N GLY A 238 18.51 22.38 -17.75
CA GLY A 238 19.10 21.40 -18.66
C GLY A 238 18.10 20.72 -19.61
N THR A 239 18.59 19.74 -20.37
CA THR A 239 17.82 18.99 -21.38
C THR A 239 17.94 17.48 -21.21
N GLU A 240 18.60 17.04 -20.14
CA GLU A 240 18.84 15.63 -19.84
C GLU A 240 17.50 14.91 -19.63
N PRO A 241 17.38 13.64 -20.08
CA PRO A 241 16.26 12.76 -19.74
C PRO A 241 16.09 12.65 -18.23
N MET A 242 14.85 12.50 -17.78
CA MET A 242 14.51 12.35 -16.37
C MET A 242 14.06 10.93 -16.07
N VAL A 243 14.53 10.41 -14.94
CA VAL A 243 14.06 9.16 -14.34
C VAL A 243 13.46 9.47 -12.97
N VAL A 244 12.30 8.91 -12.68
CA VAL A 244 11.52 9.28 -11.48
C VAL A 244 11.19 8.03 -10.68
N SER A 245 11.43 8.03 -9.37
CA SER A 245 10.88 7.00 -8.49
C SER A 245 9.62 7.47 -7.82
N ILE A 246 8.69 6.54 -7.69
CA ILE A 246 7.41 6.70 -7.00
C ILE A 246 7.15 5.40 -6.23
N GLY A 247 6.53 5.46 -5.05
CA GLY A 247 6.30 4.25 -4.25
C GLY A 247 6.57 4.41 -2.76
N ASP A 248 6.91 3.29 -2.13
CA ASP A 248 7.10 3.15 -0.69
C ASP A 248 8.56 3.27 -0.22
N SER A 249 8.84 2.72 0.96
CA SER A 249 10.14 2.78 1.63
C SER A 249 11.27 2.06 0.90
N TYR A 250 10.98 0.98 0.16
CA TYR A 250 12.02 0.21 -0.53
C TYR A 250 12.69 1.04 -1.63
N ILE A 251 11.89 1.84 -2.34
CA ILE A 251 12.35 2.72 -3.41
C ILE A 251 12.64 4.15 -2.94
N SER A 252 12.02 4.63 -1.85
CA SER A 252 12.43 5.91 -1.24
C SER A 252 13.86 5.84 -0.74
N GLY A 253 14.31 4.66 -0.31
CA GLY A 253 15.67 4.42 0.12
C GLY A 253 15.82 4.31 1.63
N GLU A 254 14.76 3.98 2.35
CA GLU A 254 14.82 3.75 3.78
C GLU A 254 15.89 2.71 4.14
N GLY A 255 16.66 2.97 5.20
CA GLY A 255 17.82 2.14 5.57
C GLY A 255 19.10 2.45 4.80
N GLY A 256 19.02 3.25 3.73
CA GLY A 256 20.14 3.62 2.86
C GLY A 256 21.31 4.34 3.54
N ARG A 257 21.15 4.81 4.79
CA ARG A 257 22.25 5.42 5.56
C ARG A 257 23.35 4.42 5.92
N TRP A 258 23.02 3.14 6.11
CA TRP A 258 23.92 2.19 6.76
C TRP A 258 24.55 1.23 5.77
N ALA A 259 25.86 1.27 5.62
CA ALA A 259 26.61 0.38 4.73
C ALA A 259 27.03 -0.90 5.45
N GLY A 260 26.10 -1.85 5.48
CA GLY A 260 26.22 -3.09 6.26
C GLY A 260 25.58 -2.96 7.64
N ASN A 261 25.80 -3.96 8.48
CA ASN A 261 25.29 -3.99 9.85
C ASN A 261 26.43 -3.99 10.87
N ALA A 262 26.26 -3.21 11.93
CA ALA A 262 27.00 -3.30 13.18
C ALA A 262 26.00 -3.48 14.35
N PHE A 263 26.34 -4.34 15.31
CA PHE A 263 25.45 -4.67 16.43
C PHE A 263 25.78 -3.93 17.72
N ALA A 264 27.07 -3.63 17.95
CA ALA A 264 27.50 -2.84 19.10
C ALA A 264 27.28 -1.33 18.83
N LEU A 265 26.76 -0.63 19.83
CA LEU A 265 26.35 0.78 19.72
C LEU A 265 27.53 1.71 19.38
N ASP A 266 28.70 1.41 19.92
CA ASP A 266 29.97 2.11 19.71
C ASP A 266 30.63 1.77 18.37
N GLU A 267 30.04 0.87 17.58
CA GLU A 267 30.51 0.48 16.25
C GLU A 267 29.70 1.09 15.11
N ALA A 268 28.70 1.95 15.39
CA ALA A 268 27.87 2.55 14.34
C ALA A 268 28.69 3.32 13.30
N TRP A 269 29.82 3.92 13.70
CA TRP A 269 30.74 4.62 12.79
C TRP A 269 31.34 3.71 11.71
N ARG A 270 31.38 2.38 11.93
CA ARG A 270 31.88 1.42 10.93
C ARG A 270 30.95 1.32 9.72
N THR A 271 29.66 1.64 9.88
CA THR A 271 28.63 1.51 8.85
C THR A 271 27.95 2.83 8.48
N ASP A 272 28.17 3.92 9.23
CA ASP A 272 27.53 5.22 8.96
C ASP A 272 28.10 5.86 7.69
N THR A 273 27.26 6.03 6.66
CA THR A 273 27.67 6.72 5.43
C THR A 273 27.55 8.22 5.51
N ASN A 274 26.62 8.73 6.35
CA ASN A 274 26.44 10.12 6.82
C ASN A 274 25.03 10.30 7.43
N ALA A 275 24.88 11.12 8.47
CA ALA A 275 23.58 11.52 9.03
C ALA A 275 22.65 12.26 8.06
N ASN A 276 23.20 12.95 7.05
CA ASN A 276 22.40 13.71 6.07
C ASN A 276 21.87 12.85 4.92
N THR A 277 21.82 11.53 5.09
CA THR A 277 21.44 10.61 4.01
C THR A 277 20.02 10.85 3.53
N TYR A 278 19.09 11.18 4.44
CA TYR A 278 17.69 11.43 4.12
C TYR A 278 17.43 12.93 3.95
N ASN A 279 17.82 13.47 2.79
CA ASN A 279 17.70 14.88 2.45
C ASN A 279 17.47 15.04 0.95
N ASP A 280 16.33 15.62 0.59
CA ASP A 280 15.88 15.85 -0.78
C ASP A 280 15.68 17.35 -1.11
N ARG A 281 16.07 18.28 -0.21
CA ARG A 281 15.90 19.74 -0.40
C ARG A 281 17.16 20.59 -0.22
N GLY A 282 18.35 19.99 -0.16
CA GLY A 282 19.61 20.75 -0.09
C GLY A 282 19.84 21.51 1.22
N GLY A 283 18.99 21.27 2.23
CA GLY A 283 19.15 21.61 3.65
C GLY A 283 18.81 20.36 4.46
N TYR A 284 19.29 20.21 5.68
CA TYR A 284 19.31 18.95 6.48
C TYR A 284 17.94 18.29 6.80
N GLU A 285 16.88 18.59 6.05
CA GLU A 285 15.50 18.20 6.29
C GLU A 285 14.88 17.58 5.04
N GLU A 286 13.99 16.61 5.24
CA GLU A 286 13.17 16.04 4.19
C GLU A 286 12.02 16.98 3.83
N SER A 287 11.69 17.07 2.54
CA SER A 287 10.53 17.84 2.06
C SER A 287 9.21 17.34 2.63
N ILE A 288 9.14 16.06 2.95
CA ILE A 288 8.08 15.43 3.74
C ILE A 288 8.77 14.59 4.81
N ALA A 289 8.55 14.93 6.07
CA ALA A 289 9.22 14.28 7.20
C ALA A 289 8.95 12.76 7.24
N GLY A 290 10.01 11.95 7.32
CA GLY A 290 9.92 10.51 7.47
C GLY A 290 9.61 9.76 6.17
N CYS A 291 9.78 10.38 5.01
CA CYS A 291 9.74 9.68 3.72
C CYS A 291 11.01 8.87 3.45
N HIS A 292 12.08 9.11 4.21
CA HIS A 292 13.38 8.47 4.13
C HIS A 292 13.94 8.46 2.71
N ARG A 293 13.86 9.59 2.01
CA ARG A 293 14.39 9.73 0.65
C ARG A 293 15.92 9.78 0.70
N SER A 294 16.55 8.63 0.53
CA SER A 294 18.00 8.51 0.73
C SER A 294 18.79 8.94 -0.50
N SER A 295 19.95 9.57 -0.28
CA SER A 295 20.93 9.86 -1.35
C SER A 295 21.57 8.61 -1.98
N SER A 296 21.28 7.43 -1.44
CA SER A 296 21.66 6.12 -1.97
C SER A 296 20.53 5.41 -2.72
N ALA A 297 19.31 5.95 -2.70
CA ALA A 297 18.13 5.31 -3.25
C ALA A 297 18.39 4.84 -4.70
N GLU A 298 17.79 3.70 -5.04
CA GLU A 298 17.99 3.02 -6.31
C GLU A 298 17.75 3.87 -7.55
N ILE A 299 16.92 4.93 -7.44
CA ILE A 299 16.64 5.82 -8.58
C ILE A 299 17.84 6.67 -8.99
N HIS A 300 18.81 6.92 -8.10
CA HIS A 300 19.93 7.84 -8.32
C HIS A 300 21.03 7.29 -9.28
N ILE A 301 20.61 6.79 -10.44
CA ILE A 301 21.47 6.13 -11.43
C ILE A 301 22.44 7.08 -12.14
N GLU A 302 22.26 8.39 -12.02
CA GLU A 302 23.22 9.41 -12.48
C GLU A 302 24.58 9.21 -11.79
N GLN A 303 24.58 8.79 -10.52
CA GLN A 303 25.79 8.53 -9.75
C GLN A 303 26.46 7.20 -10.15
N ALA A 304 25.67 6.29 -10.73
CA ALA A 304 26.16 5.11 -11.41
C ALA A 304 26.62 5.41 -12.85
N GLY A 305 26.63 6.68 -13.29
CA GLY A 305 27.11 7.11 -14.62
C GLY A 305 26.09 6.91 -15.72
N ALA A 306 24.79 7.09 -15.43
CA ALA A 306 23.76 7.30 -16.45
C ALA A 306 23.67 8.81 -16.78
N ASP A 307 23.57 9.17 -18.06
CA ASP A 307 23.41 10.56 -18.51
C ASP A 307 21.94 11.01 -18.35
N VAL A 308 21.45 11.03 -17.11
CA VAL A 308 20.06 11.37 -16.75
C VAL A 308 20.00 12.27 -15.52
N LEU A 309 18.84 12.88 -15.31
CA LEU A 309 18.46 13.53 -14.07
C LEU A 309 17.50 12.62 -13.28
N SER A 310 17.82 12.31 -12.03
CA SER A 310 16.99 11.46 -11.19
C SER A 310 16.18 12.27 -10.18
N VAL A 311 14.91 11.93 -10.01
CA VAL A 311 14.00 12.56 -9.04
C VAL A 311 13.33 11.48 -8.19
N ASN A 312 13.29 11.69 -6.87
CA ASN A 312 12.68 10.75 -5.94
C ASN A 312 11.41 11.33 -5.33
N LEU A 313 10.24 10.85 -5.76
CA LEU A 313 8.93 11.22 -5.20
C LEU A 313 8.42 10.19 -4.17
N ALA A 314 9.07 9.03 -4.08
CA ALA A 314 8.67 7.94 -3.19
C ALA A 314 8.70 8.34 -1.70
N CYS A 315 7.90 7.65 -0.89
CA CYS A 315 7.82 7.93 0.52
C CYS A 315 7.69 6.67 1.37
N SER A 316 8.59 6.53 2.34
CA SER A 316 8.49 5.51 3.38
C SER A 316 7.14 5.53 4.08
N GLY A 317 6.51 4.36 4.15
CA GLY A 317 5.18 4.16 4.73
C GLY A 317 4.02 4.43 3.76
N ALA A 318 4.29 4.80 2.50
CA ALA A 318 3.23 4.95 1.49
C ALA A 318 2.51 3.63 1.22
N GLN A 319 1.19 3.70 1.12
CA GLN A 319 0.32 2.68 0.53
C GLN A 319 -0.10 3.16 -0.87
N THR A 320 -0.91 2.39 -1.60
CA THR A 320 -1.46 2.90 -2.86
C THR A 320 -2.34 4.14 -2.63
N ALA A 321 -3.02 4.21 -1.47
CA ALA A 321 -3.81 5.38 -1.04
C ALA A 321 -3.04 6.26 -0.04
N THR A 322 -3.29 7.57 -0.11
CA THR A 322 -2.75 8.57 0.82
C THR A 322 -3.33 8.40 2.22
N LEU A 323 -2.45 8.49 3.22
CA LEU A 323 -2.83 8.57 4.63
C LEU A 323 -2.53 9.98 5.14
N ASP A 324 -3.58 10.74 5.44
CA ASP A 324 -3.47 12.08 6.01
C ASP A 324 -4.18 12.15 7.37
N SER A 325 -3.48 11.73 8.42
CA SER A 325 -3.98 11.84 9.80
C SER A 325 -2.88 12.38 10.74
N GLY A 326 -3.10 13.59 11.26
CA GLY A 326 -2.19 14.21 12.24
C GLY A 326 -0.78 14.49 11.69
N THR A 327 0.27 14.10 12.44
CA THR A 327 1.68 14.30 12.05
C THR A 327 2.23 13.21 11.12
N ALA A 328 1.38 12.33 10.59
CA ALA A 328 1.78 11.08 9.92
C ALA A 328 1.41 11.05 8.43
N PHE A 329 1.46 12.20 7.75
CA PHE A 329 1.16 12.27 6.32
C PHE A 329 2.05 11.34 5.50
N LYS A 330 1.43 10.41 4.76
CA LYS A 330 2.08 9.50 3.82
C LYS A 330 1.39 9.61 2.45
N PRO A 331 2.04 10.22 1.45
CA PRO A 331 1.45 10.37 0.13
C PRO A 331 1.36 9.01 -0.55
N GLY A 332 0.16 8.63 -0.97
CA GLY A 332 -0.09 7.44 -1.78
C GLY A 332 0.15 7.70 -3.26
N ILE A 333 -0.17 6.72 -4.09
CA ILE A 333 -0.10 6.83 -5.55
C ILE A 333 -1.43 7.33 -6.09
N ASP A 334 -1.82 8.51 -5.63
CA ASP A 334 -3.10 9.14 -5.94
C ASP A 334 -2.96 10.65 -6.16
N PHE A 335 -4.08 11.27 -6.50
CA PHE A 335 -4.19 12.70 -6.69
C PHE A 335 -4.63 13.44 -5.42
N TYR A 336 -4.39 12.88 -4.23
CA TYR A 336 -4.74 13.52 -2.97
C TYR A 336 -4.15 14.93 -2.90
N GLN A 337 -4.92 15.88 -2.38
CA GLN A 337 -4.48 17.24 -2.15
C GLN A 337 -5.19 17.84 -0.93
N ASP A 338 -4.40 18.35 0.02
CA ASP A 338 -4.88 19.26 1.05
C ASP A 338 -4.11 20.58 0.96
N GLU A 339 -4.83 21.64 0.64
CA GLU A 339 -4.28 22.97 0.45
C GLU A 339 -3.90 23.65 1.76
N SER A 340 -4.48 23.23 2.88
CA SER A 340 -4.22 23.83 4.18
C SER A 340 -2.87 23.40 4.76
N SER A 341 -2.51 22.12 4.56
CA SER A 341 -1.22 21.55 4.93
C SER A 341 -0.19 21.62 3.78
N GLY A 342 -0.65 21.73 2.53
CA GLY A 342 0.19 21.59 1.34
C GLY A 342 0.53 20.14 0.99
N HIS A 343 -0.09 19.17 1.66
CA HIS A 343 0.08 17.74 1.43
C HIS A 343 -0.48 17.31 0.07
N ARG A 344 0.28 16.48 -0.65
CA ARG A 344 -0.09 16.00 -1.99
C ARG A 344 0.33 14.55 -2.20
N GLY A 345 -0.54 13.78 -2.85
CA GLY A 345 -0.24 12.43 -3.31
C GLY A 345 0.89 12.40 -4.34
N GLN A 346 1.54 11.26 -4.50
CA GLN A 346 2.70 11.12 -5.36
C GLN A 346 2.35 11.19 -6.86
N ALA A 347 1.16 10.73 -7.27
CA ALA A 347 0.72 10.87 -8.67
C ALA A 347 0.47 12.34 -9.03
N LEU A 348 -0.07 13.12 -8.08
CA LEU A 348 -0.20 14.57 -8.22
C LEU A 348 1.17 15.27 -8.36
N GLU A 349 2.14 14.91 -7.52
CA GLU A 349 3.50 15.47 -7.63
C GLU A 349 4.20 15.05 -8.94
N LEU A 350 3.95 13.82 -9.42
CA LEU A 350 4.42 13.35 -10.72
C LEU A 350 3.84 14.18 -11.88
N TYR A 351 2.52 14.41 -11.90
CA TYR A 351 1.88 15.26 -12.91
C TYR A 351 2.49 16.67 -12.93
N ARG A 352 2.71 17.26 -11.75
CA ARG A 352 3.32 18.60 -11.63
C ARG A 352 4.74 18.64 -12.15
N LEU A 353 5.54 17.62 -11.83
CA LEU A 353 6.91 17.45 -12.31
C LEU A 353 6.94 17.30 -13.83
N ALA A 354 6.09 16.44 -14.38
CA ALA A 354 5.97 16.14 -15.80
C ALA A 354 5.54 17.38 -16.61
N SER A 355 4.55 18.13 -16.10
CA SER A 355 4.05 19.37 -16.71
C SER A 355 5.09 20.48 -16.72
N ALA A 356 5.90 20.58 -15.66
CA ALA A 356 6.99 21.56 -15.57
C ALA A 356 8.20 21.20 -16.45
N ASN A 357 8.31 19.93 -16.88
CA ASN A 357 9.47 19.39 -17.61
C ASN A 357 9.01 18.56 -18.83
N PRO A 358 8.30 19.18 -19.80
CA PRO A 358 7.62 18.46 -20.87
C PRO A 358 8.57 17.63 -21.73
N GLY A 359 8.19 16.38 -22.00
CA GLY A 359 8.94 15.43 -22.82
C GLY A 359 10.24 14.89 -22.21
N ARG A 360 10.61 15.27 -20.99
CA ARG A 360 11.87 14.86 -20.35
C ARG A 360 11.78 13.56 -19.57
N ILE A 361 10.65 13.24 -18.95
CA ILE A 361 10.50 12.00 -18.17
C ILE A 361 10.45 10.81 -19.12
N LYS A 362 11.43 9.90 -19.00
CA LYS A 362 11.58 8.73 -19.87
C LYS A 362 11.37 7.41 -19.15
N MET A 363 11.63 7.37 -17.85
CA MET A 363 11.43 6.19 -17.02
C MET A 363 10.82 6.59 -15.68
N ILE A 364 9.81 5.85 -15.26
CA ILE A 364 9.27 5.90 -13.90
C ILE A 364 9.50 4.53 -13.28
N VAL A 365 10.02 4.47 -12.06
CA VAL A 365 10.20 3.21 -11.33
C VAL A 365 9.23 3.20 -10.15
N LEU A 366 8.42 2.15 -10.06
CA LEU A 366 7.39 1.97 -9.03
C LEU A 366 7.69 0.76 -8.14
N SER A 367 7.70 0.98 -6.82
CA SER A 367 7.65 -0.07 -5.78
C SER A 367 6.50 0.22 -4.82
N ILE A 368 5.44 -0.57 -4.86
CA ILE A 368 4.26 -0.37 -4.01
C ILE A 368 3.51 -1.68 -3.76
N GLY A 369 2.75 -1.74 -2.66
CA GLY A 369 1.87 -2.85 -2.31
C GLY A 369 2.24 -3.56 -1.01
N GLY A 370 3.50 -3.53 -0.59
CA GLY A 370 3.96 -4.20 0.64
C GLY A 370 3.25 -3.67 1.91
N ASN A 371 3.03 -2.35 1.98
CA ASN A 371 2.30 -1.72 3.07
C ASN A 371 0.80 -2.02 3.04
N ASP A 372 0.21 -2.18 1.86
CA ASP A 372 -1.19 -2.58 1.66
C ASP A 372 -1.47 -4.02 2.15
N PHE A 373 -0.46 -4.89 2.09
CA PHE A 373 -0.47 -6.23 2.72
C PHE A 373 -0.14 -6.20 4.23
N HIS A 374 0.03 -5.03 4.85
CA HIS A 374 0.42 -4.85 6.25
C HIS A 374 1.74 -5.53 6.63
N PHE A 375 2.70 -5.62 5.71
CA PHE A 375 3.92 -6.40 5.90
C PHE A 375 4.71 -6.02 7.16
N GLY A 376 4.85 -4.71 7.46
CA GLY A 376 5.52 -4.23 8.67
C GLY A 376 4.89 -4.74 9.98
N GLY A 377 3.56 -4.81 10.04
CA GLY A 377 2.82 -5.35 11.20
C GLY A 377 3.02 -6.86 11.36
N ILE A 378 3.12 -7.59 10.25
CA ILE A 378 3.43 -9.04 10.26
C ILE A 378 4.84 -9.27 10.80
N VAL A 379 5.84 -8.53 10.29
CA VAL A 379 7.23 -8.61 10.77
C VAL A 379 7.29 -8.37 12.28
N GLN A 380 6.62 -7.32 12.76
CA GLN A 380 6.56 -7.01 14.19
C GLN A 380 5.99 -8.20 15.00
N THR A 381 4.89 -8.79 14.52
CA THR A 381 4.25 -9.95 15.14
C THR A 381 5.19 -11.17 15.18
N CYS A 382 5.86 -11.48 14.07
CA CYS A 382 6.80 -12.60 13.97
C CYS A 382 7.97 -12.44 14.94
N VAL A 383 8.55 -11.24 15.00
CA VAL A 383 9.67 -10.92 15.87
C VAL A 383 9.27 -10.96 17.35
N GLN A 384 8.12 -10.38 17.71
CA GLN A 384 7.60 -10.44 19.07
C GLN A 384 7.32 -11.88 19.52
N ASN A 385 6.70 -12.68 18.66
CA ASN A 385 6.42 -14.08 18.98
C ASN A 385 7.70 -14.90 19.12
N PHE A 386 8.73 -14.61 18.33
CA PHE A 386 10.04 -15.23 18.49
C PHE A 386 10.69 -14.88 19.85
N ILE A 387 10.72 -13.60 20.22
CA ILE A 387 11.31 -13.13 21.49
C ILE A 387 10.57 -13.70 22.71
N LEU A 388 9.25 -13.75 22.64
CA LEU A 388 8.37 -14.19 23.74
C LEU A 388 8.11 -15.70 23.72
N TRP A 389 8.75 -16.46 22.83
CA TRP A 389 8.56 -17.91 22.68
C TRP A 389 7.09 -18.31 22.45
N LYS A 390 6.33 -17.45 21.76
CA LYS A 390 4.93 -17.68 21.39
C LYS A 390 4.82 -18.47 20.09
N THR A 391 3.58 -18.83 19.74
CA THR A 391 3.21 -19.44 18.46
C THR A 391 3.84 -18.71 17.27
N LYS A 392 4.34 -19.45 16.30
CA LYS A 392 4.96 -18.91 15.10
C LYS A 392 3.95 -18.06 14.34
N CYS A 393 4.33 -16.88 13.85
CA CYS A 393 3.36 -15.97 13.22
C CYS A 393 2.72 -16.59 11.97
N SER A 394 3.46 -17.44 11.25
CA SER A 394 3.00 -18.21 10.08
C SER A 394 1.86 -19.19 10.39
N GLN A 395 1.58 -19.47 11.67
CA GLN A 395 0.48 -20.33 12.12
C GLN A 395 -0.74 -19.53 12.57
N LEU A 396 -0.65 -18.20 12.62
CA LEU A 396 -1.74 -17.34 13.04
C LEU A 396 -2.74 -17.14 11.90
N PRO A 397 -4.05 -17.37 12.12
CA PRO A 397 -5.08 -17.16 11.10
C PRO A 397 -5.11 -15.73 10.55
N GLU A 398 -4.87 -14.73 11.38
CA GLU A 398 -4.79 -13.32 10.98
C GLU A 398 -3.64 -13.04 10.01
N VAL A 399 -2.48 -13.69 10.15
CA VAL A 399 -1.37 -13.56 9.21
C VAL A 399 -1.67 -14.29 7.90
N ARG A 400 -2.30 -15.46 7.97
CA ARG A 400 -2.65 -16.25 6.77
C ARG A 400 -3.70 -15.56 5.90
N ARG A 401 -4.73 -14.98 6.51
CA ARG A 401 -5.82 -14.28 5.80
C ARG A 401 -5.34 -13.12 4.92
N LEU A 402 -4.20 -12.51 5.24
CA LEU A 402 -3.61 -11.45 4.41
C LEU A 402 -3.10 -11.96 3.05
N PHE A 403 -2.90 -13.27 2.89
CA PHE A 403 -2.42 -13.87 1.64
C PHE A 403 -3.44 -14.81 0.97
N ASP A 404 -4.67 -14.84 1.50
CA ASP A 404 -5.76 -15.58 0.88
C ASP A 404 -6.32 -14.81 -0.35
N THR A 405 -6.93 -15.54 -1.27
CA THR A 405 -7.44 -15.01 -2.55
C THR A 405 -8.26 -13.72 -2.44
N PRO A 406 -9.19 -13.54 -1.47
CA PRO A 406 -9.96 -12.30 -1.37
C PRO A 406 -9.07 -11.08 -1.12
N ASN A 407 -8.11 -11.16 -0.18
CA ASN A 407 -7.23 -10.03 0.10
C ASN A 407 -6.25 -9.79 -1.05
N VAL A 408 -5.71 -10.85 -1.66
CA VAL A 408 -4.85 -10.73 -2.85
C VAL A 408 -5.58 -10.03 -4.00
N THR A 409 -6.86 -10.36 -4.23
CA THR A 409 -7.67 -9.70 -5.27
C THR A 409 -7.88 -8.22 -4.97
N LEU A 410 -8.14 -7.88 -3.70
CA LEU A 410 -8.26 -6.49 -3.25
C LEU A 410 -6.97 -5.70 -3.47
N GLN A 411 -5.82 -6.23 -3.04
CA GLN A 411 -4.55 -5.51 -3.19
C GLN A 411 -4.13 -5.42 -4.66
N LEU A 412 -4.41 -6.44 -5.48
CA LEU A 412 -4.21 -6.37 -6.94
C LEU A 412 -4.98 -5.19 -7.54
N ALA A 413 -6.27 -5.04 -7.21
CA ALA A 413 -7.10 -3.96 -7.73
C ALA A 413 -6.57 -2.58 -7.32
N LYS A 414 -6.14 -2.42 -6.07
CA LYS A 414 -5.51 -1.18 -5.58
C LYS A 414 -4.21 -0.84 -6.31
N ILE A 415 -3.37 -1.84 -6.61
CA ILE A 415 -2.13 -1.62 -7.36
C ILE A 415 -2.45 -1.26 -8.81
N VAL A 416 -3.45 -1.88 -9.45
CA VAL A 416 -3.93 -1.48 -10.78
C VAL A 416 -4.38 -0.02 -10.79
N GLU A 417 -5.15 0.40 -9.79
CA GLU A 417 -5.58 1.80 -9.65
C GLU A 417 -4.39 2.76 -9.47
N ALA A 418 -3.36 2.38 -8.72
CA ALA A 418 -2.12 3.14 -8.61
C ALA A 418 -1.39 3.27 -9.97
N LEU A 419 -1.34 2.20 -10.76
CA LEU A 419 -0.77 2.23 -12.12
C LEU A 419 -1.58 3.15 -13.04
N ASP A 420 -2.90 3.09 -12.96
CA ASP A 420 -3.80 3.97 -13.71
C ASP A 420 -3.58 5.44 -13.34
N ASN A 421 -3.38 5.76 -12.05
CA ASN A 421 -3.10 7.13 -11.59
C ASN A 421 -1.77 7.67 -12.13
N ILE A 422 -0.74 6.83 -12.23
CA ILE A 422 0.54 7.21 -12.86
C ILE A 422 0.32 7.49 -14.35
N ASN A 423 -0.41 6.61 -15.04
CA ASN A 423 -0.71 6.79 -16.46
C ASN A 423 -1.53 8.06 -16.72
N GLU A 424 -2.51 8.34 -15.86
CA GLU A 424 -3.33 9.55 -15.86
C GLU A 424 -2.45 10.80 -15.69
N ALA A 425 -1.59 10.82 -14.67
CA ALA A 425 -0.67 11.93 -14.39
C ALA A 425 0.25 12.25 -15.58
N MET A 426 0.76 11.22 -16.26
CA MET A 426 1.61 11.38 -17.42
C MET A 426 0.83 11.83 -18.67
N THR A 427 -0.35 11.26 -18.89
CA THR A 427 -1.24 11.61 -20.01
C THR A 427 -1.66 13.08 -19.95
N GLU A 428 -2.02 13.56 -18.76
CA GLU A 428 -2.43 14.95 -18.52
C GLU A 428 -1.28 15.93 -18.64
N ALA A 429 -0.08 15.52 -18.26
CA ALA A 429 1.13 16.28 -18.52
C ALA A 429 1.54 16.31 -20.01
N GLY A 430 0.75 15.67 -20.89
CA GLY A 430 0.94 15.68 -22.34
C GLY A 430 1.84 14.57 -22.88
N TYR A 431 2.12 13.52 -22.10
CA TYR A 431 2.91 12.38 -22.56
C TYR A 431 2.03 11.32 -23.22
N SER A 432 2.47 10.79 -24.36
CA SER A 432 1.93 9.56 -24.93
C SER A 432 2.66 8.32 -24.39
N PRO A 433 2.03 7.13 -24.35
CA PRO A 433 2.64 5.92 -23.77
C PRO A 433 3.97 5.48 -24.41
N ASP A 434 4.25 5.89 -25.64
CA ASP A 434 5.52 5.61 -26.34
C ASP A 434 6.67 6.54 -25.92
N GLN A 435 6.41 7.61 -25.17
CA GLN A 435 7.41 8.59 -24.75
C GLN A 435 8.10 8.26 -23.43
N TRP A 436 7.54 7.34 -22.65
CA TRP A 436 8.00 6.97 -21.31
C TRP A 436 7.69 5.51 -21.00
N THR A 437 8.47 4.89 -20.12
CA THR A 437 8.26 3.51 -19.66
C THR A 437 8.09 3.46 -18.15
N LEU A 438 7.11 2.69 -17.69
CA LEU A 438 6.94 2.35 -16.27
C LEU A 438 7.68 1.05 -15.97
N VAL A 439 8.69 1.12 -15.12
CA VAL A 439 9.35 -0.04 -14.54
C VAL A 439 8.67 -0.35 -13.21
N GLN A 440 7.83 -1.37 -13.19
CA GLN A 440 7.23 -1.88 -11.97
C GLN A 440 8.19 -2.89 -11.35
N GLN A 441 8.67 -2.63 -10.15
CA GLN A 441 9.54 -3.56 -9.43
C GLN A 441 8.80 -4.24 -8.28
N ASP A 442 9.28 -5.42 -7.93
CA ASP A 442 8.85 -6.14 -6.74
C ASP A 442 9.86 -5.98 -5.58
N TYR A 443 9.69 -6.75 -4.51
CA TYR A 443 10.57 -6.68 -3.34
C TYR A 443 11.62 -7.80 -3.34
N PRO A 444 12.89 -7.49 -2.99
CA PRO A 444 13.91 -8.50 -2.80
C PRO A 444 13.68 -9.29 -1.51
N SER A 445 14.06 -10.57 -1.50
CA SER A 445 14.04 -11.38 -0.27
C SER A 445 15.08 -10.88 0.75
N PRO A 446 14.66 -10.40 1.94
CA PRO A 446 15.56 -9.76 2.88
C PRO A 446 16.36 -10.75 3.74
N VAL A 447 15.85 -11.99 3.88
CA VAL A 447 16.39 -13.04 4.78
C VAL A 447 16.25 -14.41 4.13
N PRO A 448 17.20 -15.35 4.33
CA PRO A 448 17.11 -16.68 3.73
C PRO A 448 15.89 -17.47 4.22
N GLY A 449 15.13 -18.05 3.28
CA GLY A 449 13.97 -18.91 3.60
C GLY A 449 14.34 -20.33 4.08
N THR A 450 15.61 -20.73 3.97
CA THR A 450 16.06 -22.08 4.34
C THR A 450 16.97 -22.04 5.57
N ALA A 451 16.64 -22.80 6.61
CA ALA A 451 17.38 -22.84 7.86
C ALA A 451 18.88 -23.15 7.71
N SER A 452 19.26 -23.99 6.74
CA SER A 452 20.67 -24.33 6.48
C SER A 452 21.50 -23.16 5.97
N ARG A 453 20.87 -22.12 5.42
CA ARG A 453 21.50 -20.88 4.94
C ARG A 453 21.58 -19.80 6.00
N ILE A 454 20.92 -19.96 7.15
CA ILE A 454 20.95 -18.97 8.22
C ILE A 454 22.21 -19.19 9.09
N ARG A 455 22.94 -18.11 9.35
CA ARG A 455 24.18 -18.09 10.12
C ARG A 455 23.97 -18.41 11.61
N TYR A 456 22.84 -17.97 12.18
CA TYR A 456 22.52 -18.14 13.59
C TYR A 456 21.51 -19.28 13.85
N PRO A 457 21.71 -20.09 14.91
CA PRO A 457 20.75 -21.11 15.33
C PRO A 457 19.42 -20.46 15.73
N GLU A 458 18.32 -21.23 15.72
CA GLU A 458 16.98 -20.76 16.14
C GLU A 458 16.91 -20.56 17.66
N THR A 459 17.62 -19.55 18.14
CA THR A 459 17.70 -19.12 19.54
C THR A 459 17.73 -17.60 19.60
N LEU A 460 17.69 -17.01 20.80
CA LEU A 460 17.76 -15.57 20.98
C LEU A 460 19.02 -14.91 20.36
N SER A 461 20.06 -15.68 20.01
CA SER A 461 21.22 -15.17 19.26
C SER A 461 20.83 -14.48 17.93
N ARG A 462 19.72 -14.90 17.31
CA ARG A 462 19.16 -14.22 16.13
C ARG A 462 18.75 -12.79 16.43
N VAL A 463 18.35 -12.47 17.65
CA VAL A 463 17.97 -11.12 18.08
C VAL A 463 19.18 -10.38 18.67
N THR A 464 20.01 -11.05 19.46
CA THR A 464 21.07 -10.37 20.24
C THR A 464 22.40 -10.23 19.52
N ALA A 465 22.60 -10.93 18.40
CA ALA A 465 23.84 -10.88 17.63
C ALA A 465 23.61 -10.77 16.12
N GLY A 466 22.54 -11.36 15.59
CA GLY A 466 22.28 -11.37 14.14
C GLY A 466 21.32 -10.31 13.62
N GLY A 467 20.37 -9.86 14.44
CA GLY A 467 19.31 -8.95 13.99
C GLY A 467 18.26 -9.58 13.07
N CYS A 468 18.08 -10.90 13.05
CA CYS A 468 17.10 -11.63 12.22
C CYS A 468 16.17 -12.52 13.07
N GLY A 469 15.71 -11.99 14.20
CA GLY A 469 14.96 -12.72 15.22
C GLY A 469 13.60 -13.26 14.78
N MET A 470 13.56 -14.39 14.08
CA MET A 470 12.35 -15.09 13.65
C MET A 470 12.55 -16.61 13.63
N TYR A 471 11.46 -17.36 13.75
CA TYR A 471 11.48 -18.83 13.63
C TYR A 471 11.80 -19.26 12.20
N ASN A 472 12.43 -20.43 12.02
CA ASN A 472 12.71 -21.02 10.70
C ASN A 472 11.42 -21.20 9.87
N ALA A 473 10.32 -21.61 10.50
CA ALA A 473 9.05 -21.76 9.78
C ALA A 473 8.47 -20.40 9.33
N ASP A 474 8.67 -19.35 10.12
CA ASP A 474 8.25 -17.99 9.74
C ASP A 474 9.09 -17.46 8.59
N LEU A 475 10.42 -17.68 8.61
CA LEU A 475 11.31 -17.31 7.52
C LEU A 475 11.02 -18.07 6.22
N ALA A 476 10.71 -19.36 6.33
CA ALA A 476 10.29 -20.18 5.19
C ALA A 476 8.95 -19.69 4.62
N TYR A 477 7.97 -19.38 5.48
CA TYR A 477 6.68 -18.84 5.07
C TYR A 477 6.81 -17.45 4.44
N ALA A 478 7.66 -16.58 5.00
CA ALA A 478 7.93 -15.26 4.46
C ALA A 478 8.47 -15.31 3.04
N ASN A 479 9.41 -16.23 2.75
CA ASN A 479 9.99 -16.38 1.41
C ASN A 479 9.06 -17.09 0.44
N ASN A 480 8.52 -18.24 0.84
CA ASN A 480 7.83 -19.16 -0.08
C ASN A 480 6.34 -18.83 -0.26
N THR A 481 5.77 -17.99 0.60
CA THR A 481 4.35 -17.63 0.55
C THR A 481 4.20 -16.13 0.54
N MET A 482 4.62 -15.41 1.59
CA MET A 482 4.31 -13.99 1.70
C MET A 482 4.93 -13.17 0.56
N LEU A 483 6.25 -13.25 0.39
CA LEU A 483 6.97 -12.52 -0.65
C LEU A 483 6.56 -13.00 -2.04
N ALA A 484 6.47 -14.32 -2.24
CA ALA A 484 6.02 -14.89 -3.50
C ALA A 484 4.62 -14.37 -3.91
N THR A 485 3.68 -14.32 -2.97
CA THR A 485 2.33 -13.81 -3.22
C THR A 485 2.34 -12.30 -3.48
N ILE A 486 3.10 -11.51 -2.72
CA ILE A 486 3.19 -10.05 -2.93
C ILE A 486 3.78 -9.76 -4.31
N ASN A 487 4.91 -10.38 -4.64
CA ASN A 487 5.60 -10.16 -5.91
C ASN A 487 4.74 -10.63 -7.11
N ASP A 488 4.06 -11.79 -7.02
CA ASP A 488 3.08 -12.24 -8.02
C ASP A 488 1.92 -11.25 -8.18
N THR A 489 1.42 -10.70 -7.08
CA THR A 489 0.32 -9.72 -7.10
C THR A 489 0.74 -8.44 -7.84
N ILE A 490 1.96 -7.97 -7.60
CA ILE A 490 2.54 -6.79 -8.25
C ILE A 490 2.69 -7.07 -9.75
N GLU A 491 3.36 -8.14 -10.15
CA GLU A 491 3.55 -8.50 -11.57
C GLU A 491 2.21 -8.62 -12.31
N ARG A 492 1.24 -9.31 -11.70
CA ARG A 492 -0.10 -9.47 -12.28
C ARG A 492 -0.87 -8.16 -12.38
N ALA A 493 -0.69 -7.22 -11.44
CA ALA A 493 -1.28 -5.90 -11.54
C ALA A 493 -0.73 -5.14 -12.76
N GLY A 494 0.58 -5.26 -13.04
CA GLY A 494 1.21 -4.72 -14.24
C GLY A 494 0.56 -5.25 -15.51
N VAL A 495 0.36 -6.56 -15.61
CA VAL A 495 -0.35 -7.20 -16.73
C VAL A 495 -1.82 -6.74 -16.80
N ALA A 496 -2.50 -6.67 -15.66
CA ALA A 496 -3.92 -6.33 -15.58
C ALA A 496 -4.21 -4.87 -15.94
N SER A 497 -3.25 -3.96 -15.74
CA SER A 497 -3.37 -2.55 -16.17
C SER A 497 -3.55 -2.40 -17.69
N GLY A 498 -3.09 -3.38 -18.48
CA GLY A 498 -3.14 -3.32 -19.94
C GLY A 498 -2.24 -2.24 -20.56
N MET A 499 -1.43 -1.55 -19.76
CA MET A 499 -0.53 -0.50 -20.23
C MET A 499 0.60 -1.07 -21.11
N PRO A 500 0.78 -0.62 -22.36
CA PRO A 500 1.76 -1.19 -23.29
C PRO A 500 3.22 -0.89 -22.91
N ASN A 501 3.43 0.12 -22.08
CA ASN A 501 4.71 0.66 -21.66
C ASN A 501 5.10 0.27 -20.23
N VAL A 502 4.49 -0.78 -19.66
CA VAL A 502 4.93 -1.38 -18.39
C VAL A 502 6.00 -2.44 -18.63
N ARG A 503 7.04 -2.44 -17.81
CA ARG A 503 8.11 -3.44 -17.76
C ARG A 503 8.28 -3.90 -16.32
N PHE A 504 8.43 -5.20 -16.12
CA PHE A 504 8.61 -5.76 -14.78
C PHE A 504 10.09 -5.96 -14.45
N LEU A 505 10.52 -5.48 -13.29
CA LEU A 505 11.85 -5.67 -12.73
C LEU A 505 11.76 -6.60 -11.51
N ASP A 506 12.17 -7.85 -11.69
CA ASP A 506 12.17 -8.86 -10.62
C ASP A 506 13.46 -8.75 -9.79
N LEU A 507 13.31 -8.39 -8.52
CA LEU A 507 14.36 -8.28 -7.51
C LEU A 507 14.33 -9.42 -6.49
N THR A 508 13.40 -10.38 -6.59
CA THR A 508 13.15 -11.45 -5.61
C THR A 508 14.45 -12.09 -5.08
N ASN A 509 15.42 -12.32 -5.97
CA ASN A 509 16.70 -12.95 -5.66
C ASN A 509 17.92 -12.02 -5.78
N ALA A 510 17.73 -10.71 -5.96
CA ALA A 510 18.81 -9.75 -6.13
C ALA A 510 19.82 -9.78 -4.96
N TYR A 511 19.36 -10.09 -3.74
CA TYR A 511 20.22 -10.12 -2.55
C TYR A 511 20.72 -11.51 -2.17
N ALA A 512 20.45 -12.55 -2.97
CA ALA A 512 20.90 -13.89 -2.65
C ALA A 512 22.42 -13.95 -2.43
N GLY A 513 22.84 -14.44 -1.26
CA GLY A 513 24.24 -14.45 -0.84
C GLY A 513 24.70 -13.21 -0.08
N ASN A 514 23.87 -12.18 0.06
CA ASN A 514 24.08 -10.99 0.91
C ASN A 514 22.84 -10.64 1.76
N ARG A 515 21.89 -11.56 1.91
CA ARG A 515 20.71 -11.34 2.76
C ARG A 515 21.12 -11.25 4.23
N LEU A 516 20.28 -10.63 5.04
CA LEU A 516 20.48 -10.54 6.48
C LEU A 516 20.58 -11.94 7.10
N CYS A 517 21.60 -12.15 7.94
CA CYS A 517 21.95 -13.43 8.56
C CYS A 517 22.25 -14.58 7.60
N GLU A 518 22.54 -14.32 6.32
CA GLU A 518 22.91 -15.37 5.39
C GLU A 518 24.34 -15.88 5.64
N LYS A 519 24.57 -17.19 5.49
CA LYS A 519 25.91 -17.77 5.53
C LYS A 519 26.73 -17.29 4.33
N GLY A 520 27.95 -16.86 4.61
CA GLY A 520 28.90 -16.33 3.62
C GLY A 520 29.11 -14.83 3.75
N VAL A 521 28.24 -14.13 4.48
CA VAL A 521 28.35 -12.72 4.82
C VAL A 521 28.22 -12.52 6.33
N ASP A 522 28.66 -11.36 6.80
CA ASP A 522 28.66 -11.03 8.23
C ASP A 522 28.35 -9.54 8.50
N LEU A 523 28.28 -9.19 9.78
CA LEU A 523 28.38 -7.82 10.26
C LEU A 523 29.74 -7.24 9.85
N VAL A 524 29.81 -5.93 9.61
CA VAL A 524 31.06 -5.27 9.19
C VAL A 524 32.18 -5.51 10.20
N SER A 525 31.90 -5.48 11.51
CA SER A 525 32.90 -5.70 12.56
C SER A 525 33.37 -7.15 12.71
N ALA A 526 32.71 -8.11 12.06
CA ALA A 526 33.06 -9.53 12.11
C ALA A 526 33.77 -10.01 10.83
N LEU A 527 33.93 -9.14 9.83
CA LEU A 527 34.66 -9.44 8.61
C LEU A 527 36.17 -9.34 8.82
N ASN A 528 36.91 -10.24 8.18
CA ASN A 528 38.37 -10.16 8.16
C ASN A 528 38.81 -8.99 7.27
N ASP A 529 39.82 -8.24 7.74
CA ASP A 529 40.44 -7.14 7.00
C ASP A 529 39.45 -6.03 6.58
N VAL A 530 38.35 -5.85 7.32
CA VAL A 530 37.38 -4.77 7.16
C VAL A 530 37.22 -4.05 8.49
N GLU A 531 37.69 -2.80 8.55
CA GLU A 531 37.50 -1.93 9.70
C GLU A 531 36.21 -1.11 9.55
N ARG A 532 35.92 -0.65 8.33
CA ARG A 532 34.78 0.21 8.03
C ARG A 532 34.24 -0.06 6.64
N TRP A 533 33.04 0.44 6.40
CA TRP A 533 32.30 0.21 5.16
C TRP A 533 33.03 0.63 3.89
N THR A 534 33.99 1.55 3.96
CA THR A 534 34.76 1.99 2.77
C THR A 534 35.84 1.00 2.33
N ASP A 535 36.11 -0.05 3.10
CA ASP A 535 37.16 -1.02 2.76
C ASP A 535 36.66 -1.99 1.67
N ASP A 536 37.54 -2.43 0.78
CA ASP A 536 37.18 -3.12 -0.47
C ASP A 536 36.24 -4.33 -0.29
N ASN A 537 36.45 -5.11 0.78
CA ASN A 537 35.68 -6.33 1.06
C ASN A 537 34.33 -6.06 1.76
N ALA A 538 34.07 -4.83 2.21
CA ALA A 538 32.85 -4.51 2.95
C ALA A 538 31.59 -4.70 2.09
N VAL A 539 31.63 -4.29 0.83
CA VAL A 539 30.48 -4.38 -0.09
C VAL A 539 30.01 -5.82 -0.25
N LEU A 540 30.93 -6.76 -0.50
CA LEU A 540 30.58 -8.15 -0.82
C LEU A 540 30.50 -9.06 0.40
N GLY A 541 31.29 -8.75 1.44
CA GLY A 541 31.34 -9.52 2.66
C GLY A 541 30.22 -9.18 3.64
N SER A 542 29.61 -7.99 3.55
CA SER A 542 28.56 -7.58 4.48
C SER A 542 27.15 -7.84 3.97
N GLU A 543 26.22 -7.88 4.91
CA GLU A 543 24.78 -7.98 4.63
C GLU A 543 24.27 -6.71 3.94
N TRP A 544 23.38 -6.85 2.95
CA TRP A 544 22.77 -5.75 2.18
C TRP A 544 21.41 -5.31 2.71
N VAL A 545 20.97 -5.91 3.79
CA VAL A 545 19.67 -5.72 4.40
C VAL A 545 19.89 -5.27 5.84
N ALA A 546 19.20 -4.22 6.25
CA ALA A 546 19.32 -3.67 7.59
C ALA A 546 18.81 -4.65 8.65
N ALA A 547 19.60 -4.83 9.71
CA ALA A 547 19.27 -5.68 10.85
C ALA A 547 17.98 -5.21 11.56
N ILE A 548 17.21 -6.16 12.07
CA ILE A 548 16.06 -5.90 12.94
C ILE A 548 16.56 -5.47 14.32
N ARG A 549 16.22 -4.24 14.72
CA ARG A 549 16.73 -3.60 15.94
C ARG A 549 15.64 -3.44 16.99
N VAL A 550 15.36 -4.54 17.71
CA VAL A 550 14.29 -4.62 18.74
C VAL A 550 14.78 -4.31 20.16
N LEU A 551 16.04 -4.65 20.48
CA LEU A 551 16.62 -4.54 21.83
C LEU A 551 17.72 -3.47 21.95
N SER A 552 18.36 -3.09 20.84
CA SER A 552 19.42 -2.09 20.80
C SER A 552 18.92 -0.66 21.08
N LEU A 553 17.60 -0.42 20.99
CA LEU A 553 16.96 0.87 21.22
C LEU A 553 16.47 1.08 22.65
N ALA A 554 16.66 0.10 23.55
CA ALA A 554 16.42 0.28 24.98
C ALA A 554 17.49 1.17 25.66
N HIS A 555 18.35 1.84 24.88
CA HIS A 555 19.40 2.75 25.33
C HIS A 555 19.20 4.10 24.63
N ASP A 556 19.01 5.16 25.42
CA ASP A 556 18.93 6.54 24.92
C ASP A 556 20.19 6.90 24.12
N GLY A 557 20.03 7.48 22.93
CA GLY A 557 21.15 8.01 22.11
C GLY A 557 21.62 7.14 20.94
N HIS A 558 20.89 6.08 20.56
CA HIS A 558 21.24 5.29 19.37
C HIS A 558 20.93 6.04 18.05
N PRO A 559 21.85 6.09 17.04
CA PRO A 559 21.54 6.65 15.73
C PRO A 559 20.67 5.82 14.76
N TYR A 560 20.36 4.53 15.03
CA TYR A 560 19.53 3.71 14.14
C TYR A 560 18.04 3.96 14.39
N TRP A 561 17.21 3.82 13.36
CA TRP A 561 15.75 3.87 13.52
C TRP A 561 15.14 2.47 13.37
N THR A 562 14.16 2.13 14.22
CA THR A 562 13.48 0.82 14.13
C THR A 562 12.88 0.60 12.75
N GLN A 563 12.34 1.66 12.16
CA GLN A 563 11.71 1.64 10.84
C GLN A 563 12.65 1.12 9.75
N GLU A 564 13.96 1.38 9.83
CA GLU A 564 14.96 0.93 8.85
C GLU A 564 15.10 -0.61 8.79
N SER A 565 14.58 -1.35 9.77
CA SER A 565 14.71 -2.82 9.86
C SER A 565 14.17 -3.51 8.61
N LEU A 566 14.92 -4.50 8.09
CA LEU A 566 14.61 -5.30 6.89
C LEU A 566 14.59 -4.54 5.56
N HIS A 567 14.76 -3.22 5.55
CA HIS A 567 14.94 -2.48 4.31
C HIS A 567 16.32 -2.75 3.70
N PRO A 568 16.48 -2.54 2.38
CA PRO A 568 17.81 -2.49 1.78
C PRO A 568 18.64 -1.41 2.46
N ASN A 569 19.81 -1.80 2.94
CA ASN A 569 20.77 -0.85 3.48
C ASN A 569 21.54 -0.18 2.33
N TYR A 570 22.54 0.66 2.60
CA TYR A 570 23.30 1.36 1.55
C TYR A 570 23.76 0.44 0.41
N TRP A 571 24.29 -0.76 0.72
CA TRP A 571 24.74 -1.69 -0.31
C TRP A 571 23.59 -2.32 -1.09
N GLY A 572 22.48 -2.64 -0.43
CA GLY A 572 21.26 -3.12 -1.11
C GLY A 572 20.66 -2.05 -2.03
N GLN A 573 20.67 -0.80 -1.59
CA GLN A 573 20.23 0.35 -2.40
C GLN A 573 21.15 0.56 -3.62
N LEU A 574 22.48 0.45 -3.46
CA LEU A 574 23.40 0.51 -4.60
C LEU A 574 23.28 -0.70 -5.53
N ALA A 575 23.00 -1.90 -5.02
CA ALA A 575 22.71 -3.07 -5.84
C ALA A 575 21.47 -2.82 -6.71
N ASN A 576 20.38 -2.34 -6.12
CA ASN A 576 19.18 -1.97 -6.85
C ASN A 576 19.44 -0.83 -7.83
N GLN A 577 20.27 0.16 -7.49
CA GLN A 577 20.67 1.22 -8.41
C GLN A 577 21.32 0.68 -9.68
N VAL A 578 22.15 -0.36 -9.57
CA VAL A 578 22.70 -1.04 -10.75
C VAL A 578 21.59 -1.77 -11.53
N CYS A 579 20.65 -2.43 -10.86
CA CYS A 579 19.48 -3.05 -11.51
C CYS A 579 18.65 -2.02 -12.30
N VAL A 580 18.32 -0.87 -11.69
CA VAL A 580 17.58 0.23 -12.32
C VAL A 580 18.38 0.83 -13.48
N LYS A 581 19.70 0.98 -13.36
CA LYS A 581 20.56 1.42 -14.47
C LYS A 581 20.54 0.42 -15.64
N LEU A 582 20.58 -0.88 -15.35
CA LEU A 582 20.53 -1.94 -16.37
C LEU A 582 19.14 -2.02 -17.03
N ALA A 583 18.08 -1.67 -16.31
CA ALA A 583 16.72 -1.53 -16.82
C ALA A 583 16.59 -0.27 -17.70
N TRP A 584 17.21 0.85 -17.29
CA TRP A 584 17.27 2.09 -18.07
C TRP A 584 17.90 1.89 -19.45
N ASN A 585 19.00 1.14 -19.53
CA ASN A 585 19.61 0.68 -20.78
C ASN A 585 19.78 1.81 -21.83
N ASP A 586 20.38 2.92 -21.39
CA ASP A 586 20.61 4.14 -22.20
C ASP A 586 19.35 4.71 -22.85
N GLY A 587 18.20 4.53 -22.20
CA GLY A 587 16.89 5.04 -22.63
C GLY A 587 16.02 4.01 -23.36
N ASP A 588 16.57 2.86 -23.75
CA ASP A 588 15.80 1.72 -24.27
C ASP A 588 15.34 0.82 -23.13
N VAL A 589 14.40 1.36 -22.35
CA VAL A 589 13.98 0.80 -21.05
C VAL A 589 13.42 -0.62 -21.21
N ARG A 590 13.91 -1.53 -20.37
CA ARG A 590 13.55 -2.95 -20.39
C ARG A 590 13.25 -3.50 -18.99
N GLY A 591 12.48 -4.58 -18.96
CA GLY A 591 12.30 -5.40 -17.76
C GLY A 591 13.34 -6.52 -17.69
N GLY A 592 13.32 -7.27 -16.60
CA GLY A 592 14.20 -8.40 -16.40
C GLY A 592 14.30 -8.83 -14.94
N THR A 593 14.92 -9.98 -14.71
CA THR A 593 15.28 -10.48 -13.38
C THR A 593 16.68 -9.99 -13.02
N CYS A 594 16.76 -9.18 -11.96
CA CYS A 594 18.04 -8.73 -11.45
C CYS A 594 18.66 -9.79 -10.55
N VAL A 595 19.91 -10.14 -10.85
CA VAL A 595 20.70 -11.10 -10.08
C VAL A 595 22.05 -10.51 -9.71
N ARG A 596 22.53 -10.88 -8.54
CA ARG A 596 23.89 -10.56 -8.11
C ARG A 596 24.91 -11.30 -8.99
N GLY A 597 25.91 -10.56 -9.46
CA GLY A 597 27.11 -11.10 -10.07
C GLY A 597 28.28 -11.17 -9.09
N ASP A 598 29.42 -11.67 -9.59
CA ASP A 598 30.66 -11.73 -8.82
C ASP A 598 31.38 -10.38 -8.85
N GLY A 599 31.82 -9.91 -7.68
CA GLY A 599 32.67 -8.73 -7.55
C GLY A 599 31.93 -7.41 -7.32
N ALA A 600 32.73 -6.35 -7.23
CA ALA A 600 32.29 -4.96 -7.08
C ALA A 600 33.17 -4.06 -7.93
N TYR A 601 32.68 -2.87 -8.30
CA TYR A 601 33.40 -1.95 -9.18
C TYR A 601 33.21 -0.49 -8.76
N VAL A 602 34.15 0.37 -9.15
CA VAL A 602 34.03 1.83 -9.04
C VAL A 602 33.80 2.39 -10.45
N PRO A 603 32.68 3.09 -10.72
CA PRO A 603 32.41 3.68 -12.01
C PRO A 603 33.50 4.68 -12.42
N ALA A 604 33.83 4.73 -13.72
CA ALA A 604 34.79 5.69 -14.26
C ALA A 604 34.32 7.16 -14.17
N SER A 605 33.05 7.41 -13.84
CA SER A 605 32.40 8.73 -13.78
C SER A 605 32.81 9.61 -12.59
N GLY A 606 33.77 9.17 -11.76
CA GLY A 606 34.38 10.00 -10.71
C GLY A 606 33.64 10.03 -9.37
N THR A 607 32.61 9.20 -9.18
CA THR A 607 32.07 8.93 -7.85
C THR A 607 33.05 7.97 -7.15
N ASN A 608 33.63 8.35 -6.00
CA ASN A 608 34.46 7.45 -5.16
C ASN A 608 33.60 6.35 -4.47
N ARG A 609 32.52 5.89 -5.11
CA ARG A 609 31.58 4.90 -4.59
C ARG A 609 31.82 3.55 -5.24
N THR A 610 31.84 2.51 -4.41
CA THR A 610 31.93 1.11 -4.85
C THR A 610 30.53 0.54 -5.02
N TYR A 611 30.29 -0.14 -6.13
CA TYR A 611 29.01 -0.72 -6.50
C TYR A 611 29.11 -2.24 -6.59
N PRO A 612 28.10 -2.99 -6.11
CA PRO A 612 27.99 -4.41 -6.41
C PRO A 612 27.87 -4.66 -7.91
N VAL A 613 28.47 -5.74 -8.40
CA VAL A 613 28.18 -6.22 -9.76
C VAL A 613 26.80 -6.87 -9.77
N MET A 614 25.91 -6.38 -10.62
CA MET A 614 24.58 -6.93 -10.86
C MET A 614 24.41 -7.25 -12.35
N SER A 615 23.47 -8.12 -12.66
CA SER A 615 23.09 -8.48 -14.03
C SER A 615 21.58 -8.50 -14.17
N LEU A 616 21.08 -8.07 -15.33
CA LEU A 616 19.67 -8.11 -15.66
C LEU A 616 19.45 -9.19 -16.70
N LEU A 617 18.83 -10.29 -16.28
CA LEU A 617 18.46 -11.40 -17.16
C LEU A 617 17.09 -11.12 -17.78
N PRO A 618 16.80 -11.58 -19.01
CA PRO A 618 15.43 -11.52 -19.54
C PRO A 618 14.45 -12.31 -18.65
N ASN A 619 13.23 -11.79 -18.49
CA ASN A 619 12.11 -12.49 -17.82
C ASN A 619 11.67 -13.75 -18.57
#